data_AF-A0A6G7X8T7-F1
#
_entry.id   AF-A0A6G7X8T7-F1
#
_cell.length_a   1.000
_cell.length_b   1.000
_cell.length_c   1.000
_cell.angle_alpha   90.00
_cell.angle_beta   90.00
_cell.angle_gamma   90.00
#
_symmetry.space_group_name_H-M   'P 1'
#
loop_
_entity.id
_entity.type
_entity.pdbx_description
1 polymer ?
#
loop_
_entity_poly.entity_id
_entity_poly.type
_entity_poly.pdbx_seq_one_letter_code
_entity_poly.pdbx_strand_id
1 'polypeptide(L)'
;MKKYLRHLFIYIFVLGSILTSCNSKKSEQSVPAPAGISELAIEDSLKISIDVSKIDSMVRLFDSGATKVITNDDCISLGDMLSTAQYDTVFNNSNIMVKMQAPEYTIILYNKGKTLEENDWLMVWKENGRTKYKNKWYYLAEDKKDIVYNLLDKYKENSN
;
A
#
# COMPACT_ATOMS: atom_id res chain seq x y z
N MET A 1 32.22 -12.85 -69.55
CA MET A 1 32.15 -12.23 -68.22
C MET A 1 30.77 -12.45 -67.62
N LYS A 2 30.57 -13.55 -66.89
CA LYS A 2 29.29 -13.96 -66.29
C LYS A 2 29.54 -14.43 -64.85
N LYS A 3 29.95 -13.55 -63.93
CA LYS A 3 30.12 -13.92 -62.50
C LYS A 3 29.78 -12.83 -61.48
N TYR A 4 29.34 -11.65 -61.89
CA TYR A 4 29.05 -10.54 -60.96
C TYR A 4 27.56 -10.20 -60.77
N LEU A 5 26.65 -11.04 -61.26
CA LEU A 5 25.19 -10.85 -61.10
C LEU A 5 24.58 -11.92 -60.17
N ARG A 6 25.30 -12.31 -59.12
CA ARG A 6 24.83 -13.35 -58.18
C ARG A 6 24.99 -12.97 -56.70
N HIS A 7 25.30 -11.70 -56.40
CA HIS A 7 25.44 -11.23 -55.03
C HIS A 7 24.61 -9.99 -54.69
N LEU A 8 23.74 -9.51 -55.60
CA LEU A 8 22.89 -8.33 -55.35
C LEU A 8 21.45 -8.66 -54.91
N PHE A 9 21.15 -9.91 -54.54
CA PHE A 9 19.79 -10.30 -54.13
C PHE A 9 19.71 -10.96 -52.74
N ILE A 10 20.79 -10.93 -51.95
CA ILE A 10 20.84 -11.61 -50.64
C ILE A 10 20.91 -10.62 -49.46
N TYR A 11 20.97 -9.30 -49.71
CA TYR A 11 21.12 -8.30 -48.64
C TYR A 11 19.84 -7.55 -48.24
N ILE A 12 18.68 -7.81 -48.85
CA ILE A 12 17.41 -7.12 -48.52
C ILE A 12 16.45 -8.00 -47.68
N PHE A 13 16.83 -9.25 -47.36
CA PHE A 13 15.94 -10.18 -46.65
C PHE A 13 16.27 -10.42 -45.17
N VAL A 14 17.15 -9.63 -44.55
CA VAL A 14 17.58 -9.82 -43.13
C VAL A 14 17.13 -8.69 -42.20
N LEU A 15 16.24 -7.79 -42.65
CA LEU A 15 15.77 -6.64 -41.85
C LEU A 15 14.31 -6.72 -41.40
N GLY A 16 13.72 -7.93 -41.32
CA GLY A 16 12.28 -8.10 -41.10
C GLY A 16 11.83 -9.12 -40.06
N SER A 17 12.67 -9.57 -39.12
CA SER A 17 12.28 -10.64 -38.19
C SER A 17 12.83 -10.48 -36.77
N ILE A 18 12.48 -9.36 -36.13
CA ILE A 18 12.52 -9.28 -34.65
C ILE A 18 11.24 -8.61 -34.14
N LEU A 19 10.09 -9.23 -34.32
CA LEU A 19 8.90 -9.01 -33.47
C LEU A 19 7.99 -10.26 -33.49
N THR A 20 8.48 -11.38 -32.97
CA THR A 20 7.61 -12.48 -32.55
C THR A 20 8.07 -13.00 -31.19
N SER A 21 7.72 -12.25 -30.15
CA SER A 21 7.38 -12.84 -28.86
C SER A 21 5.86 -12.70 -28.69
N CYS A 22 5.12 -13.50 -29.47
CA CYS A 22 3.77 -13.88 -29.08
C CYS A 22 3.94 -15.06 -28.12
N ASN A 23 4.04 -14.78 -26.83
CA ASN A 23 3.86 -15.84 -25.85
C ASN A 23 2.38 -16.24 -25.93
N SER A 24 2.15 -17.50 -26.30
CA SER A 24 0.82 -18.08 -26.49
C SER A 24 -0.08 -17.77 -25.30
N LYS A 25 -1.22 -17.14 -25.57
CA LYS A 25 -2.32 -17.03 -24.61
C LYS A 25 -2.64 -18.44 -24.11
N LYS A 26 -2.31 -18.71 -22.86
CA LYS A 26 -2.86 -19.84 -22.12
C LYS A 26 -4.36 -19.54 -22.02
N SER A 27 -5.16 -20.36 -22.69
CA SER A 27 -6.61 -20.37 -22.61
C SER A 27 -7.01 -20.70 -21.18
N GLU A 28 -7.23 -19.67 -20.36
CA GLU A 28 -8.05 -19.82 -19.16
C GLU A 28 -9.50 -19.64 -19.59
N GLN A 29 -10.20 -20.77 -19.62
CA GLN A 29 -11.63 -20.89 -19.73
C GLN A 29 -12.24 -20.05 -18.60
N SER A 30 -12.79 -18.89 -18.95
CA SER A 30 -13.53 -18.03 -18.03
C SER A 30 -14.79 -18.76 -17.58
N VAL A 31 -14.72 -19.38 -16.40
CA VAL A 31 -15.90 -19.73 -15.63
C VAL A 31 -16.63 -18.42 -15.34
N PRO A 32 -17.93 -18.27 -15.68
CA PRO A 32 -18.65 -17.05 -15.34
C PRO A 32 -18.69 -16.91 -13.83
N ALA A 33 -18.08 -15.86 -13.29
CA ALA A 33 -18.29 -15.49 -11.90
C ALA A 33 -19.79 -15.23 -11.70
N PRO A 34 -20.41 -15.75 -10.61
CA PRO A 34 -21.80 -15.47 -10.34
C PRO A 34 -21.99 -13.97 -10.15
N ALA A 35 -23.01 -13.41 -10.80
CA ALA A 35 -23.45 -12.04 -10.63
C ALA A 35 -23.76 -11.79 -9.14
N GLY A 36 -22.86 -11.09 -8.46
CA GLY A 36 -23.00 -10.76 -7.06
C GLY A 36 -21.85 -9.88 -6.64
N ILE A 37 -22.20 -8.77 -6.01
CA ILE A 37 -21.33 -7.68 -5.51
C ILE A 37 -20.49 -6.98 -6.58
N SER A 38 -21.09 -5.93 -7.15
CA SER A 38 -20.33 -4.76 -7.62
C SER A 38 -19.34 -4.42 -6.52
N GLU A 39 -18.06 -4.69 -6.78
CA GLU A 39 -16.96 -4.20 -5.97
C GLU A 39 -17.14 -2.68 -5.92
N LEU A 40 -17.57 -2.17 -4.77
CA LEU A 40 -17.66 -0.74 -4.52
C LEU A 40 -16.30 -0.19 -4.90
N ALA A 41 -16.25 0.62 -5.95
CA ALA A 41 -15.03 1.30 -6.36
C ALA A 41 -14.58 2.14 -5.17
N ILE A 42 -13.64 1.62 -4.38
CA ILE A 42 -13.01 2.36 -3.30
C ILE A 42 -12.26 3.47 -4.03
N GLU A 43 -12.69 4.71 -3.80
CA GLU A 43 -12.04 5.88 -4.35
C GLU A 43 -10.58 5.87 -3.87
N ASP A 44 -9.65 5.68 -4.82
CA ASP A 44 -8.23 5.57 -4.53
C ASP A 44 -7.70 6.94 -4.09
N SER A 45 -7.68 7.17 -2.78
CA SER A 45 -7.15 8.40 -2.21
C SER A 45 -5.62 8.38 -2.16
N LEU A 46 -5.01 9.34 -2.85
CA LEU A 46 -3.57 9.63 -2.77
C LEU A 46 -3.15 10.26 -1.44
N LYS A 47 -4.10 10.53 -0.54
CA LYS A 47 -3.85 11.10 0.78
C LYS A 47 -4.52 10.30 1.88
N ILE A 48 -3.93 10.31 3.06
CA ILE A 48 -4.60 9.84 4.26
C ILE A 48 -5.55 10.94 4.72
N SER A 49 -6.83 10.60 4.88
CA SER A 49 -7.82 11.47 5.50
C SER A 49 -8.43 10.72 6.68
N ILE A 50 -8.24 11.27 7.87
CA ILE A 50 -8.75 10.73 9.13
C ILE A 50 -9.67 11.79 9.72
N ASP A 51 -10.97 11.52 9.69
CA ASP A 51 -11.96 12.39 10.32
C ASP A 51 -12.14 11.95 11.77
N VAL A 52 -11.36 12.57 12.66
CA VAL A 52 -11.32 12.20 14.09
C VAL A 52 -12.68 12.39 14.77
N SER A 53 -13.56 13.25 14.25
CA SER A 53 -14.92 13.43 14.79
C SER A 53 -15.79 12.17 14.67
N LYS A 54 -15.48 11.30 13.70
CA LYS A 54 -16.15 10.03 13.44
C LYS A 54 -15.49 8.84 14.12
N ILE A 55 -14.40 9.05 14.84
CA ILE A 55 -13.69 8.02 15.60
C ILE A 55 -14.25 8.00 17.03
N ASP A 56 -14.67 6.84 17.51
CA ASP A 56 -15.04 6.61 18.90
C ASP A 56 -13.79 6.41 19.77
N SER A 57 -12.85 5.60 19.30
CA SER A 57 -11.56 5.42 19.97
C SER A 57 -10.47 5.02 18.98
N MET A 58 -9.24 5.37 19.32
CA MET A 58 -8.06 4.86 18.66
C MET A 58 -7.26 4.05 19.67
N VAL A 59 -6.86 2.83 19.31
CA VAL A 59 -6.07 1.98 20.21
C VAL A 59 -4.82 1.51 19.50
N ARG A 60 -3.73 1.38 20.25
CA ARG A 60 -2.56 0.61 19.84
C ARG A 60 -2.79 -0.86 20.18
N LEU A 61 -2.51 -1.75 19.24
CA LEU A 61 -2.45 -3.20 19.42
C LEU A 61 -0.99 -3.65 19.59
N PHE A 62 -0.73 -4.48 20.59
CA PHE A 62 0.58 -5.09 20.83
C PHE A 62 0.63 -6.54 20.32
N ASP A 63 1.84 -7.07 20.17
CA ASP A 63 2.06 -8.47 19.76
C ASP A 63 1.48 -9.47 20.78
N SER A 64 1.39 -9.08 22.05
CA SER A 64 0.73 -9.85 23.12
C SER A 64 -0.80 -9.96 22.92
N GLY A 65 -1.37 -9.20 21.98
CA GLY A 65 -2.82 -9.03 21.79
C GLY A 65 -3.43 -8.01 22.74
N ALA A 66 -2.67 -7.48 23.70
CA ALA A 66 -3.14 -6.39 24.55
C ALA A 66 -3.36 -5.11 23.73
N THR A 67 -4.22 -4.23 24.23
CA THR A 67 -4.49 -2.93 23.62
C THR A 67 -4.29 -1.80 24.60
N LYS A 68 -3.90 -0.62 24.09
CA LYS A 68 -3.79 0.61 24.87
C LYS A 68 -4.48 1.75 24.14
N VAL A 69 -5.43 2.38 24.82
CA VAL A 69 -6.22 3.50 24.28
C VAL A 69 -5.31 4.72 24.10
N ILE A 70 -5.38 5.35 22.92
CA ILE A 70 -4.73 6.61 22.60
C ILE A 70 -5.67 7.75 23.01
N THR A 71 -5.13 8.76 23.70
CA THR A 71 -5.94 9.90 24.15
C THR A 71 -6.46 10.72 22.96
N ASN A 72 -7.59 11.39 23.14
CA ASN A 72 -8.24 12.13 22.06
C ASN A 72 -7.32 13.22 21.45
N ASP A 73 -6.57 13.95 22.27
CA ASP A 73 -5.65 14.99 21.80
C ASP A 73 -4.50 14.41 20.96
N ASP A 74 -3.97 13.25 21.36
CA ASP A 74 -2.96 12.53 20.59
C ASP A 74 -3.58 11.90 19.32
N CYS A 75 -4.85 11.49 19.32
CA CYS A 75 -5.56 11.04 18.11
C CYS A 75 -5.66 12.15 17.06
N ILE A 76 -6.05 13.35 17.49
CA ILE A 76 -6.13 14.54 16.63
C ILE A 76 -4.75 14.85 16.06
N SER A 77 -3.74 14.94 16.93
CA SER A 77 -2.37 15.24 16.52
C SER A 77 -1.82 14.20 15.54
N LEU A 78 -2.09 12.91 15.79
CA LEU A 78 -1.68 11.84 14.91
C LEU A 78 -2.40 11.90 13.55
N GLY A 79 -3.70 12.14 13.55
CA GLY A 79 -4.49 12.33 12.32
C GLY A 79 -3.95 13.48 11.46
N ASP A 80 -3.64 14.62 12.08
CA ASP A 80 -3.08 15.78 11.40
C ASP A 80 -1.70 15.47 10.79
N MET A 81 -0.81 14.83 11.54
CA MET A 81 0.50 14.43 11.03
C MET A 81 0.39 13.44 9.86
N LEU A 82 -0.50 12.45 9.96
CA LEU A 82 -0.71 11.44 8.92
C LEU A 82 -1.33 12.03 7.66
N SER A 83 -2.12 13.10 7.76
CA SER A 83 -2.70 13.79 6.59
C SER A 83 -1.64 14.36 5.63
N THR A 84 -0.42 14.55 6.13
CA THR A 84 0.74 15.01 5.35
C THR A 84 1.52 13.88 4.68
N ALA A 85 1.17 12.62 4.95
CA ALA A 85 1.83 11.47 4.36
C ALA A 85 1.63 11.44 2.83
N GLN A 86 2.67 11.02 2.12
CA GLN A 86 2.71 11.00 0.66
C GLN A 86 2.46 9.60 0.15
N TYR A 87 1.59 9.44 -0.83
CA TYR A 87 1.31 8.15 -1.46
C TYR A 87 2.59 7.49 -2.00
N ASP A 88 2.84 6.25 -1.59
CA ASP A 88 3.99 5.49 -2.09
C ASP A 88 3.61 4.83 -3.42
N THR A 89 3.88 5.51 -4.53
CA THR A 89 3.60 4.99 -5.88
C THR A 89 4.37 3.72 -6.18
N VAL A 90 5.56 3.54 -5.59
CA VAL A 90 6.36 2.33 -5.76
C VAL A 90 5.61 1.18 -5.11
N PHE A 91 5.36 1.23 -3.81
CA PHE A 91 4.75 0.09 -3.11
C PHE A 91 3.29 -0.20 -3.52
N ASN A 92 2.54 0.81 -3.96
CA ASN A 92 1.15 0.59 -4.35
C ASN A 92 0.96 0.17 -5.81
N ASN A 93 1.83 0.59 -6.73
CA ASN A 93 1.62 0.36 -8.17
C ASN A 93 2.60 -0.66 -8.77
N SER A 94 3.56 -1.14 -7.99
CA SER A 94 4.49 -2.16 -8.45
C SER A 94 4.14 -3.52 -7.85
N ASN A 95 4.32 -4.59 -8.64
CA ASN A 95 4.23 -5.97 -8.17
C ASN A 95 5.45 -6.38 -7.33
N ILE A 96 6.01 -5.45 -6.54
CA ILE A 96 7.18 -5.71 -5.73
C ILE A 96 6.73 -6.50 -4.50
N MET A 97 7.17 -7.76 -4.43
CA MET A 97 7.12 -8.53 -3.20
C MET A 97 8.31 -8.14 -2.31
N VAL A 98 8.07 -7.29 -1.32
CA VAL A 98 9.06 -6.95 -0.30
C VAL A 98 8.81 -7.82 0.92
N LYS A 99 9.85 -8.51 1.40
CA LYS A 99 9.84 -9.11 2.74
C LYS A 99 9.95 -7.98 3.77
N MET A 100 8.81 -7.55 4.30
CA MET A 100 8.77 -6.55 5.37
C MET A 100 8.83 -7.22 6.73
N GLN A 101 9.50 -6.56 7.67
CA GLN A 101 9.35 -6.86 9.09
C GLN A 101 7.93 -6.51 9.54
N ALA A 102 7.52 -7.01 10.71
CA ALA A 102 6.27 -6.58 11.34
C ALA A 102 6.32 -5.05 11.60
N PRO A 103 5.20 -4.33 11.49
CA PRO A 103 5.15 -2.92 11.84
C PRO A 103 5.48 -2.74 13.32
N GLU A 104 6.27 -1.71 13.66
CA GLU A 104 6.53 -1.37 15.07
C GLU A 104 5.27 -0.88 15.79
N TYR A 105 4.29 -0.38 15.03
CA TYR A 105 3.00 0.04 15.56
C TYR A 105 1.85 -0.45 14.70
N THR A 106 0.89 -1.11 15.35
CA THR A 106 -0.43 -1.40 14.79
C THR A 106 -1.48 -0.63 15.59
N ILE A 107 -2.31 0.13 14.89
CA ILE A 107 -3.30 1.04 15.47
C ILE A 107 -4.66 0.75 14.82
N ILE A 108 -5.69 0.62 15.63
CA ILE A 108 -7.07 0.39 15.19
C ILE A 108 -7.87 1.66 15.46
N LEU A 109 -8.56 2.16 14.43
CA LEU A 109 -9.46 3.30 14.49
C LEU A 109 -10.89 2.76 14.56
N TYR A 110 -11.47 2.74 15.76
CA TYR A 110 -12.86 2.37 15.97
C TYR A 110 -13.76 3.50 15.53
N ASN A 111 -14.47 3.30 14.43
CA ASN A 111 -15.36 4.31 13.86
C ASN A 111 -16.78 4.17 14.40
N LYS A 112 -17.46 5.29 14.59
CA LYS A 112 -18.86 5.35 15.02
C LYS A 112 -19.76 4.52 14.13
N GLY A 113 -20.50 3.60 14.75
CA GLY A 113 -21.50 2.77 14.07
C GLY A 113 -20.93 1.72 13.11
N LYS A 114 -19.62 1.47 13.14
CA LYS A 114 -18.97 0.42 12.35
C LYS A 114 -18.68 -0.82 13.18
N THR A 115 -18.69 -1.98 12.53
CA THR A 115 -18.25 -3.25 13.12
C THR A 115 -16.73 -3.33 13.21
N LEU A 116 -16.20 -4.32 13.94
CA LEU A 116 -14.76 -4.52 14.10
C LEU A 116 -14.03 -4.70 12.76
N GLU A 117 -14.67 -5.40 11.81
CA GLU A 117 -14.13 -5.69 10.47
C GLU A 117 -14.11 -4.46 9.57
N GLU A 118 -14.96 -3.47 9.85
CA GLU A 118 -15.08 -2.22 9.08
C GLU A 118 -14.25 -1.07 9.67
N ASN A 119 -13.55 -1.33 10.78
CA ASN A 119 -12.64 -0.37 11.38
C ASN A 119 -11.38 -0.19 10.55
N ASP A 120 -10.81 1.01 10.61
CA ASP A 120 -9.64 1.32 9.83
C ASP A 120 -8.37 0.91 10.59
N TRP A 121 -7.45 0.26 9.87
CA TRP A 121 -6.16 -0.17 10.40
C TRP A 121 -5.07 0.75 9.89
N LEU A 122 -4.22 1.17 10.82
CA LEU A 122 -3.05 1.98 10.56
C LEU A 122 -1.82 1.23 11.08
N MET A 123 -0.87 0.97 10.20
CA MET A 123 0.37 0.27 10.53
C MET A 123 1.56 1.18 10.20
N VAL A 124 2.53 1.31 11.09
CA VAL A 124 3.66 2.22 10.92
C VAL A 124 4.98 1.45 11.03
N TRP A 125 5.87 1.68 10.05
CA TRP A 125 7.22 1.14 10.00
C TRP A 125 8.27 2.23 10.25
N LYS A 126 9.02 2.11 11.33
CA LYS A 126 10.12 3.05 11.64
C LYS A 126 11.30 2.87 10.70
N GLU A 127 11.68 1.62 10.43
CA GLU A 127 12.86 1.26 9.64
C GLU A 127 12.96 2.05 8.32
N ASN A 128 11.83 2.32 7.68
CA ASN A 128 11.78 2.92 6.35
C ASN A 128 10.84 4.13 6.24
N GLY A 129 10.32 4.64 7.36
CA GLY A 129 9.47 5.83 7.32
C GLY A 129 8.10 5.62 6.67
N ARG A 130 7.60 4.40 6.56
CA ARG A 130 6.32 4.11 5.88
C ARG A 130 5.17 3.93 6.86
N THR A 131 3.98 4.17 6.34
CA THR A 131 2.72 3.83 6.99
C THR A 131 1.77 3.17 5.99
N LYS A 132 0.91 2.28 6.47
CA LYS A 132 -0.12 1.63 5.68
C LYS A 132 -1.48 1.93 6.29
N TYR A 133 -2.38 2.45 5.47
CA TYR A 133 -3.74 2.83 5.86
C TYR A 133 -4.71 2.42 4.76
N LYS A 134 -5.84 1.79 5.11
CA LYS A 134 -6.83 1.25 4.15
C LYS A 134 -6.19 0.44 3.03
N ASN A 135 -5.24 -0.42 3.41
CA ASN A 135 -4.45 -1.27 2.52
C ASN A 135 -3.56 -0.54 1.49
N LYS A 136 -3.36 0.79 1.59
CA LYS A 136 -2.46 1.58 0.75
C LYS A 136 -1.23 2.03 1.53
N TRP A 137 -0.09 2.11 0.85
CA TRP A 137 1.21 2.51 1.38
C TRP A 137 1.46 4.00 1.22
N TYR A 138 2.07 4.62 2.23
CA TYR A 138 2.45 6.02 2.24
C TYR A 138 3.81 6.20 2.90
N TYR A 139 4.56 7.21 2.49
CA TYR A 139 5.69 7.74 3.24
C TYR A 139 5.19 8.76 4.26
N LEU A 140 5.61 8.62 5.51
CA LEU A 140 5.48 9.69 6.48
C LEU A 140 6.29 10.90 6.01
N ALA A 141 5.73 12.11 6.16
CA ALA A 141 6.45 13.33 5.89
C ALA A 141 7.72 13.41 6.75
N GLU A 142 8.85 13.79 6.15
CA GLU A 142 10.18 13.72 6.77
C GLU A 142 10.23 14.49 8.10
N ASP A 143 9.62 15.68 8.13
CA ASP A 143 9.56 16.56 9.30
C ASP A 143 8.56 16.08 10.38
N LYS A 144 7.76 15.04 10.09
CA LYS A 144 6.76 14.48 11.01
C LYS A 144 7.15 13.11 11.58
N LYS A 145 8.08 12.39 10.96
CA LYS A 145 8.45 11.01 11.35
C LYS A 145 8.73 10.88 12.85
N ASP A 146 9.68 11.65 13.36
CA ASP A 146 10.10 11.57 14.77
C ASP A 146 8.96 11.95 15.72
N ILE A 147 8.13 12.92 15.33
CA ILE A 147 6.99 13.37 16.14
C ILE A 147 5.95 12.24 16.25
N VAL A 148 5.64 11.58 15.13
CA VAL A 148 4.74 10.41 15.09
C VAL A 148 5.29 9.29 15.96
N TYR A 149 6.59 8.96 15.83
CA TYR A 149 7.21 7.89 16.60
C TYR A 149 7.21 8.17 18.11
N ASN A 150 7.57 9.38 18.49
CA ASN A 150 7.58 9.78 19.89
C ASN A 150 6.18 9.77 20.49
N LEU A 151 5.16 10.20 19.74
CA LEU A 151 3.76 10.12 20.15
C LEU A 151 3.33 8.66 20.40
N LEU A 152 3.60 7.77 19.44
CA LEU A 152 3.22 6.36 19.56
C LEU A 152 4.03 5.62 20.64
N ASP A 153 5.24 6.08 20.94
CA ASP A 153 6.09 5.53 22.00
C ASP A 153 5.57 5.80 23.41
N LYS A 154 4.80 6.88 23.62
CA LYS A 154 4.06 7.11 24.89
C LYS A 154 3.14 5.93 25.25
N TYR A 155 2.66 5.23 24.22
CA TYR A 155 1.73 4.13 24.32
C TYR A 155 2.42 2.77 24.21
N LYS A 156 3.74 2.66 24.44
CA LYS A 156 4.39 1.34 24.57
C LYS A 156 3.80 0.53 25.73
N GLU A 157 3.89 -0.79 25.60
CA GLU A 157 3.62 -1.70 26.69
C GLU A 157 4.72 -1.44 27.73
N ASN A 158 4.33 -1.03 28.93
CA ASN A 158 5.30 -0.88 30.00
C ASN A 158 5.73 -2.30 30.38
N SER A 159 6.97 -2.65 30.05
CA SER A 159 7.59 -3.85 30.60
C SER A 159 7.75 -3.63 32.09
N ASN A 160 6.89 -4.25 32.90
CA ASN A 160 7.15 -4.42 34.33
C ASN A 160 8.28 -5.43 34.52
#